data_AF-A0A1F7Z0J2-F1
#
_entry.id   AF-A0A1F7Z0J2-F1
#
_cell.length_a   1.000
_cell.length_b   1.000
_cell.length_c   1.000
_cell.angle_alpha   90.00
_cell.angle_beta   90.00
_cell.angle_gamma   90.00
#
_symmetry.space_group_name_H-M   'P 1'
#
loop_
_entity.id
_entity.type
_entity.pdbx_description
1 polymer ?
#
loop_
_entity_poly.entity_id
_entity_poly.type
_entity_poly.pdbx_seq_one_letter_code
_entity_poly.pdbx_strand_id
1 'polypeptide(L)'
;MRNFRNLIVGLAILVPVFYLGILVYNPPEREAIARDKVRKDGVNLLARSLDAYFKKDGVYPQALSALEFVPPNLEIFTYKISEDGKNIIVYAEAESLASRQYCLQGTASILYSSDENRTAIICDDSPTPGPQDFVD
;
A
#
# COMPACT_ATOMS: atom_id res chain seq x y z
N MET A 1 -9.64 -55.58 9.74
CA MET A 1 -9.07 -54.54 10.64
C MET A 1 -7.81 -53.83 10.09
N ARG A 2 -6.96 -54.44 9.23
CA ARG A 2 -5.76 -53.75 8.67
C ARG A 2 -6.08 -52.50 7.84
N ASN A 3 -7.15 -52.52 7.04
CA ASN A 3 -7.51 -51.39 6.16
C ASN A 3 -8.04 -50.17 6.95
N PHE A 4 -8.79 -50.40 8.03
CA PHE A 4 -9.35 -49.33 8.86
C PHE A 4 -8.27 -48.58 9.64
N ARG A 5 -7.26 -49.30 10.15
CA ARG A 5 -6.12 -48.70 10.85
C ARG A 5 -5.26 -47.83 9.94
N ASN A 6 -5.03 -48.26 8.70
CA ASN A 6 -4.30 -47.47 7.71
C ASN A 6 -5.07 -46.20 7.30
N LEU A 7 -6.40 -46.28 7.25
CA LEU A 7 -7.24 -45.13 6.91
C LEU A 7 -7.21 -44.05 8.00
N ILE A 8 -7.27 -44.45 9.28
CA ILE A 8 -7.16 -43.52 10.42
C ILE A 8 -5.78 -42.84 10.46
N VAL A 9 -4.71 -43.63 10.29
CA VAL A 9 -3.34 -43.08 10.28
C VAL A 9 -3.13 -42.13 9.10
N GLY A 10 -3.64 -42.47 7.91
CA GLY A 10 -3.58 -41.61 6.74
C GLY A 10 -4.30 -40.27 6.95
N LEU A 11 -5.49 -40.30 7.57
CA LEU A 11 -6.27 -39.10 7.85
C LEU A 11 -5.61 -38.21 8.91
N ALA A 12 -5.00 -38.81 9.95
CA ALA A 12 -4.28 -38.10 11.00
C ALA A 12 -3.03 -37.36 10.49
N ILE A 13 -2.44 -37.79 9.36
CA ILE A 13 -1.31 -37.11 8.72
C ILE A 13 -1.80 -36.09 7.68
N LEU A 14 -2.84 -36.43 6.90
CA LEU A 14 -3.37 -35.55 5.85
C LEU A 14 -3.96 -34.26 6.40
N VAL A 15 -4.69 -34.32 7.52
CA VAL A 15 -5.32 -33.13 8.12
C VAL A 15 -4.30 -32.05 8.50
N PRO A 16 -3.24 -32.33 9.28
CA PRO A 16 -2.24 -31.31 9.61
C PRO A 16 -1.43 -30.85 8.39
N VAL A 17 -1.11 -31.72 7.43
CA VAL A 17 -0.42 -31.33 6.19
C VAL A 17 -1.29 -30.39 5.34
N PHE A 18 -2.58 -30.70 5.22
CA PHE A 18 -3.54 -29.86 4.51
C PHE A 18 -3.72 -28.50 5.21
N TYR A 19 -3.82 -28.49 6.54
CA TYR A 19 -3.93 -27.27 7.34
C TYR A 19 -2.69 -26.38 7.22
N LEU A 20 -1.50 -26.97 7.28
CA LEU A 20 -0.23 -26.27 7.05
C LEU A 20 -0.10 -25.79 5.60
N GLY A 21 -0.58 -26.58 4.63
CA GLY A 21 -0.61 -26.22 3.22
C GLY A 21 -1.46 -24.99 2.95
N ILE A 22 -2.65 -24.91 3.54
CA ILE A 22 -3.54 -23.74 3.42
C ILE A 22 -2.90 -22.48 4.02
N LEU A 23 -2.25 -22.59 5.18
CA LEU A 23 -1.58 -21.45 5.82
C LEU A 23 -0.39 -20.91 5.00
N VAL A 24 0.35 -21.78 4.31
CA VAL A 24 1.54 -21.39 3.52
C VAL A 24 1.18 -20.92 2.10
N TYR A 25 0.07 -21.41 1.56
CA TYR A 25 -0.33 -21.25 0.16
C TYR A 25 -1.66 -20.49 0.05
N ASN A 26 -1.66 -19.23 0.50
CA ASN A 26 -2.71 -18.29 0.12
C ASN A 26 -2.22 -17.42 -1.06
N PRO A 27 -2.27 -17.94 -2.32
CA PRO A 27 -1.81 -17.20 -3.49
C PRO A 27 -2.43 -15.79 -3.64
N PRO A 28 -3.73 -15.55 -3.40
CA PRO A 28 -4.27 -14.20 -3.55
C PRO A 28 -3.66 -13.20 -2.56
N GLU A 29 -3.30 -13.63 -1.34
CA GLU A 29 -2.62 -12.77 -0.36
C GLU A 29 -1.18 -12.49 -0.79
N ARG A 30 -0.46 -13.46 -1.36
CA ARG A 30 0.89 -13.22 -1.87
C ARG A 30 0.90 -12.23 -3.02
N GLU A 31 -0.07 -12.34 -3.91
CA GLU A 31 -0.24 -11.38 -5.00
C GLU A 31 -0.61 -9.99 -4.47
N ALA A 32 -1.48 -9.90 -3.45
CA ALA A 32 -1.83 -8.64 -2.80
C ALA A 32 -0.60 -7.99 -2.14
N ILE A 33 0.25 -8.76 -1.44
CA ILE A 33 1.51 -8.26 -0.88
C ILE A 33 2.45 -7.75 -1.97
N ALA A 34 2.54 -8.46 -3.10
CA ALA A 34 3.35 -8.03 -4.23
C ALA A 34 2.82 -6.72 -4.85
N ARG A 35 1.48 -6.57 -4.98
CA ARG A 35 0.85 -5.33 -5.45
C ARG A 35 1.07 -4.18 -4.47
N ASP A 36 0.97 -4.41 -3.17
CA ASP A 36 1.27 -3.39 -2.14
C ASP A 36 2.73 -2.94 -2.20
N LYS A 37 3.67 -3.85 -2.49
CA LYS A 37 5.06 -3.47 -2.73
C LYS A 37 5.20 -2.56 -3.96
N VAL A 38 4.56 -2.92 -5.08
CA VAL A 38 4.55 -2.07 -6.29
C VAL A 38 3.92 -0.71 -6.01
N ARG A 39 2.83 -0.66 -5.24
CA ARG A 39 2.21 0.60 -4.80
C ARG A 39 3.15 1.43 -3.95
N LYS A 40 3.81 0.83 -2.97
CA LYS A 40 4.79 1.54 -2.14
C LYS A 40 5.93 2.12 -2.97
N ASP A 41 6.45 1.34 -3.92
CA ASP A 41 7.50 1.81 -4.82
C ASP A 41 6.98 2.94 -5.72
N GLY A 42 5.75 2.83 -6.22
CA GLY A 42 5.08 3.87 -7.01
C GLY A 42 4.84 5.17 -6.23
N VAL A 43 4.35 5.09 -4.99
CA VAL A 43 4.18 6.22 -4.07
C VAL A 43 5.52 6.92 -3.85
N ASN A 44 6.58 6.17 -3.54
CA ASN A 44 7.92 6.74 -3.32
C ASN A 44 8.50 7.41 -4.57
N LEU A 45 8.26 6.81 -5.74
CA LEU A 45 8.75 7.28 -7.01
C LEU A 45 8.03 8.56 -7.44
N LEU A 46 6.71 8.60 -7.31
CA LEU A 46 5.90 9.79 -7.52
C LEU A 46 6.30 10.90 -6.54
N ALA A 47 6.41 10.60 -5.25
CA ALA A 47 6.88 11.54 -4.23
C ALA A 47 8.23 12.15 -4.60
N ARG A 48 9.22 11.34 -5.00
CA ARG A 48 10.54 11.83 -5.41
C ARG A 48 10.48 12.73 -6.65
N SER A 49 9.62 12.41 -7.61
CA SER A 49 9.44 13.24 -8.81
C SER A 49 8.85 14.61 -8.45
N LEU A 50 7.86 14.63 -7.55
CA LEU A 50 7.22 15.84 -7.03
C LEU A 50 8.21 16.68 -6.20
N ASP A 51 9.00 16.05 -5.34
CA ASP A 51 10.06 16.71 -4.57
C ASP A 51 11.14 17.31 -5.47
N ALA A 52 11.51 16.61 -6.54
CA ALA A 52 12.49 17.11 -7.51
C ALA A 52 11.97 18.35 -8.23
N TYR A 53 10.68 18.35 -8.60
CA TYR A 53 10.00 19.51 -9.15
C TYR A 53 9.97 20.67 -8.14
N PHE A 54 9.54 20.42 -6.91
CA PHE A 54 9.51 21.43 -5.84
C PHE A 54 10.88 22.06 -5.58
N LYS A 55 11.96 21.26 -5.59
CA LYS A 55 13.33 21.78 -5.43
C LYS A 55 13.77 22.71 -6.57
N LYS A 56 13.20 22.56 -7.76
CA LYS A 56 13.54 23.37 -8.94
C LYS A 56 12.71 24.64 -9.00
N ASP A 57 11.40 24.52 -8.80
CA ASP A 57 10.42 25.59 -9.06
C ASP A 57 9.88 26.25 -7.77
N GLY A 58 10.14 25.66 -6.60
CA GLY A 58 9.73 26.17 -5.29
C GLY A 58 8.26 25.92 -4.94
N VAL A 59 7.51 25.27 -5.83
CA VAL A 59 6.09 24.92 -5.69
C VAL A 59 5.81 23.57 -6.35
N TYR A 60 4.84 22.81 -5.83
CA TYR A 60 4.40 21.57 -6.49
C TYR A 60 3.63 21.85 -7.79
N PRO A 61 3.70 20.94 -8.78
CA PRO A 61 3.02 21.14 -10.05
C PRO A 61 1.50 20.93 -9.89
N GLN A 62 0.70 21.78 -10.54
CA GLN A 62 -0.76 21.60 -10.59
C GLN A 62 -1.20 20.46 -11.51
N ALA A 63 -0.34 20.03 -12.43
CA ALA A 63 -0.60 18.91 -13.35
C ALA A 63 0.58 17.95 -13.38
N LEU A 64 0.30 16.64 -13.27
CA LEU A 64 1.33 15.60 -13.32
C LEU A 64 2.07 15.52 -14.66
N SER A 65 1.52 16.10 -15.72
CA SER A 65 2.21 16.22 -17.02
C SER A 65 3.46 17.10 -16.97
N ALA A 66 3.63 17.90 -15.91
CA ALA A 66 4.83 18.71 -15.69
C ALA A 66 5.99 17.92 -15.07
N LEU A 67 5.74 16.69 -14.61
CA LEU A 67 6.76 15.83 -14.01
C LEU A 67 7.58 15.13 -15.09
N GLU A 68 8.90 15.09 -14.87
CA GLU A 68 9.85 14.38 -15.76
C GLU A 68 9.63 12.86 -15.72
N PHE A 69 9.16 12.35 -14.59
CA PHE A 69 8.94 10.94 -14.39
C PHE A 69 7.67 10.69 -13.58
N VAL A 70 6.85 9.76 -14.06
CA VAL A 70 5.57 9.42 -13.44
C VAL A 70 5.44 7.89 -13.44
N PRO A 71 5.02 7.26 -12.33
CA PRO A 71 4.89 5.82 -12.30
C PRO A 71 3.81 5.34 -13.27
N PRO A 72 3.92 4.10 -13.78
CA PRO A 72 2.83 3.47 -14.53
C PRO A 72 1.60 3.28 -13.62
N ASN A 73 0.40 3.33 -14.20
CA ASN A 73 -0.90 3.18 -13.50
C ASN A 73 -1.19 4.29 -12.48
N LEU A 74 -1.11 5.55 -12.95
CA LEU A 74 -1.41 6.76 -12.18
C LEU A 74 -2.75 6.73 -11.47
N GLU A 75 -3.75 6.09 -12.06
CA GLU A 75 -5.10 5.98 -11.53
C GLU A 75 -5.18 5.28 -10.17
N ILE A 76 -4.13 4.57 -9.76
CA ILE A 76 -4.03 3.89 -8.46
C ILE A 76 -3.50 4.85 -7.37
N PHE A 77 -2.82 5.92 -7.78
CA PHE A 77 -2.17 6.87 -6.88
C PHE A 77 -3.01 8.13 -6.77
N THR A 78 -3.23 8.58 -5.55
CA THR A 78 -3.82 9.89 -5.27
C THR A 78 -2.78 10.77 -4.60
N TYR A 79 -2.82 12.07 -4.87
CA TYR A 79 -1.99 13.05 -4.19
C TYR A 79 -2.82 14.26 -3.79
N LYS A 80 -2.40 14.94 -2.73
CA LYS A 80 -3.00 16.18 -2.24
C LYS A 80 -1.90 17.17 -1.93
N ILE A 81 -2.09 18.42 -2.32
CA ILE A 81 -1.16 19.51 -2.04
C ILE A 81 -1.75 20.37 -0.93
N SER A 82 -0.94 20.78 0.05
CA SER A 82 -1.38 21.70 1.09
C SER A 82 -1.78 23.05 0.50
N GLU A 83 -2.67 23.78 1.17
CA GLU A 83 -3.09 25.13 0.74
C GLU A 83 -1.91 26.09 0.50
N ASP A 84 -0.82 25.95 1.27
CA ASP A 84 0.37 26.78 1.12
C ASP A 84 1.29 26.34 -0.04
N GLY A 85 0.99 25.23 -0.70
CA GLY A 85 1.73 24.69 -1.83
C GLY A 85 3.10 24.08 -1.47
N LYS A 86 3.40 23.92 -0.18
CA LYS A 86 4.73 23.49 0.31
C LYS A 86 4.78 22.04 0.77
N ASN A 87 3.63 21.44 1.06
CA ASN A 87 3.53 20.05 1.46
C ASN A 87 2.71 19.25 0.46
N ILE A 88 3.09 18.00 0.30
CA ILE A 88 2.37 17.03 -0.51
C ILE A 88 2.22 15.73 0.25
N ILE A 89 1.06 15.13 0.06
CA ILE A 89 0.79 13.77 0.46
C ILE A 89 0.55 12.97 -0.80
N VAL A 90 1.20 11.82 -0.92
CA VAL A 90 0.97 10.86 -2.00
C VAL A 90 0.57 9.53 -1.38
N TYR A 91 -0.51 8.93 -1.83
CA TYR A 91 -0.99 7.69 -1.25
C TYR A 91 -1.64 6.75 -2.25
N ALA A 92 -1.67 5.47 -1.88
CA ALA A 92 -2.37 4.42 -2.59
C ALA A 92 -2.95 3.42 -1.59
N GLU A 93 -4.16 2.93 -1.85
CA GLU A 93 -4.84 1.97 -0.97
C GLU A 93 -4.10 0.62 -0.97
N ALA A 94 -3.90 0.06 0.22
CA ALA A 94 -3.29 -1.24 0.41
C ALA A 94 -4.33 -2.36 0.29
N GLU A 95 -3.98 -3.43 -0.40
CA GLU A 95 -4.84 -4.58 -0.64
C GLU A 95 -4.57 -5.76 0.29
N SER A 96 -3.32 -5.96 0.70
CA SER A 96 -2.96 -7.17 1.47
C SER A 96 -3.60 -7.15 2.84
N LEU A 97 -4.03 -8.32 3.32
CA LEU A 97 -4.42 -8.49 4.71
C LEU A 97 -3.25 -8.13 5.64
N ALA A 98 -2.01 -8.40 5.22
CA ALA A 98 -0.80 -8.04 5.96
C ALA A 98 -0.66 -6.53 6.21
N SER A 99 -1.06 -5.68 5.26
CA SER A 99 -1.12 -4.22 5.43
C SER A 99 -2.40 -3.76 6.14
N ARG A 100 -3.54 -4.39 5.82
CA ARG A 100 -4.84 -4.00 6.38
C ARG A 100 -5.02 -4.37 7.84
N GLN A 101 -4.37 -5.43 8.33
CA GLN A 101 -4.43 -5.84 9.74
C GLN A 101 -3.87 -4.78 10.71
N TYR A 102 -3.07 -3.82 10.23
CA TYR A 102 -2.62 -2.69 11.04
C TYR A 102 -3.78 -1.73 11.36
N CYS A 103 -4.84 -1.76 10.56
CA CYS A 103 -6.04 -0.95 10.71
C CYS A 103 -7.18 -1.82 11.24
N LEU A 104 -7.50 -1.64 12.52
CA LEU A 104 -8.52 -2.44 13.22
C LEU A 104 -9.90 -2.35 12.54
N GLN A 105 -10.21 -1.19 11.97
CA GLN A 105 -11.39 -0.92 11.14
C GLN A 105 -10.99 0.07 10.03
N GLY A 106 -11.61 -0.05 8.86
CA GLY A 106 -11.39 0.87 7.73
C GLY A 106 -10.45 0.34 6.63
N THR A 107 -10.09 1.24 5.73
CA THR A 107 -9.09 1.01 4.69
C THR A 107 -7.68 1.31 5.21
N ALA A 108 -6.68 0.63 4.65
CA ALA A 108 -5.28 0.92 4.94
C ALA A 108 -4.69 1.53 3.68
N SER A 109 -3.91 2.61 3.81
CA SER A 109 -3.24 3.25 2.68
C SER A 109 -1.75 3.34 2.92
N ILE A 110 -0.97 3.13 1.87
CA ILE A 110 0.47 3.42 1.85
C ILE A 110 0.60 4.89 1.50
N LEU A 111 1.14 5.70 2.42
CA LEU A 111 1.21 7.14 2.31
C LEU A 111 2.65 7.63 2.44
N TYR A 112 3.05 8.53 1.56
CA TYR A 112 4.20 9.41 1.72
C TYR A 112 3.75 10.81 2.12
N SER A 113 4.42 11.40 3.10
CA SER A 113 4.28 12.81 3.49
C SER A 113 5.61 13.53 3.28
N SER A 114 5.59 14.66 2.57
CA SER A 114 6.79 15.50 2.41
C SER A 114 7.19 16.19 3.71
N ASP A 115 6.22 16.51 4.58
CA ASP A 115 6.47 17.15 5.88
C ASP A 115 7.27 16.21 6.79
N GLU A 116 6.89 14.93 6.84
CA GLU A 116 7.61 13.92 7.61
C GLU A 116 8.77 13.26 6.83
N ASN A 117 8.87 13.54 5.54
CA ASN A 117 9.81 12.94 4.58
C ASN A 117 9.94 11.40 4.71
N ARG A 118 8.81 10.72 4.88
CA ARG A 118 8.76 9.26 5.06
C ARG A 118 7.48 8.65 4.50
N THR A 119 7.54 7.33 4.32
CA THR A 119 6.41 6.52 3.87
C THR A 119 5.93 5.60 4.99
N ALA A 120 4.64 5.61 5.28
CA ALA A 120 4.01 4.83 6.34
C ALA A 120 2.72 4.17 5.86
N ILE A 121 2.21 3.21 6.65
CA ILE A 121 0.84 2.75 6.54
C ILE A 121 -0.02 3.63 7.43
N ILE A 122 -1.12 4.13 6.87
CA ILE A 122 -2.12 4.90 7.59
C ILE A 122 -3.48 4.20 7.51
N CYS A 123 -4.31 4.45 8.51
CA CYS A 123 -5.64 3.87 8.64
C CYS A 123 -6.65 5.01 8.56
N ASP A 124 -7.25 5.23 7.39
CA ASP A 124 -8.40 6.10 7.16
C ASP A 124 -8.75 6.13 5.66
N ASP A 125 -10.04 6.34 5.33
CA ASP A 125 -10.60 6.29 3.98
C ASP A 125 -10.13 7.43 3.06
N SER A 126 -9.58 8.48 3.66
CA SER A 126 -8.75 9.45 2.98
C SER A 126 -7.74 9.91 4.00
N PRO A 127 -6.43 9.92 3.70
CA PRO A 127 -5.51 10.71 4.49
C PRO A 127 -6.01 12.14 4.50
N THR A 128 -6.75 12.50 5.55
CA THR A 128 -6.83 13.87 5.99
C THR A 128 -5.45 14.18 6.53
N PRO A 129 -4.77 15.15 5.92
CA PRO A 129 -3.60 15.72 6.54
C PRO A 129 -3.96 16.18 7.96
N GLY A 130 -2.95 16.34 8.82
CA GLY A 130 -3.13 17.11 10.05
C GLY A 130 -3.71 18.51 9.77
N PRO A 131 -3.92 19.36 10.79
CA PRO A 131 -4.78 20.57 10.75
C PRO A 131 -4.37 21.71 9.78
N GLN A 132 -3.56 21.43 8.76
CA GLN A 132 -3.38 22.30 7.61
C GLN A 132 -4.23 21.73 6.48
N ASP A 133 -5.14 22.56 5.97
CA ASP A 133 -6.08 22.24 4.90
C ASP A 133 -5.31 21.89 3.61
N PHE A 134 -5.66 20.77 2.97
CA PHE A 134 -5.11 20.38 1.67
C PHE A 134 -6.25 20.49 0.67
N VAL A 135 -5.95 21.04 -0.50
CA VAL A 135 -6.91 21.25 -1.58
C VAL A 135 -6.77 20.11 -2.57
N ASP A 136 -7.91 19.61 -3.06
CA ASP A 136 -7.98 18.61 -4.13
C ASP A 136 -7.50 19.17 -5.48
#